data_AF-A0A914YAL8-F1
#
_entry.id   AF-A0A914YAL8-F1
#
_cell.length_a   1.000
_cell.length_b   1.000
_cell.length_c   1.000
_cell.angle_alpha   90.00
_cell.angle_beta   90.00
_cell.angle_gamma   90.00
#
_symmetry.space_group_name_H-M   'P 1'
#
loop_
_entity.id
_entity.type
_entity.pdbx_description
1 polymer ?
#
loop_
_entity_poly.entity_id
_entity_poly.type
_entity_poly.pdbx_seq_one_letter_code
_entity_poly.pdbx_strand_id
1 'polypeptide(L)'
;MDFLEFTLSELLQQCLRLFTNPAFGYNLTELDFYLSDQITDEVLDCLASATPKLRRISIVECQNVTDLGIISATIGQRNLRMLELRNLRTITSEAFKYVSSPFLSGVDLSGCTQLTSEGIFYLVHQNPSIRCLYLNHCRNLDDQALYDIAQCIGENLHILELDFLPNMTDPARTLHQLSQRCPKISQLSLCNFFDSTESAEDEEIPEYRIEGQSLDYVDLCGNYFTTLPELPQSVRTIRLSVSGSEDVN
;
A
#
# COMPACT_ATOMS: atom_id res chain seq x y z
N MET A 1 -27.92 12.81 19.03
CA MET A 1 -28.30 13.06 17.64
C MET A 1 -28.07 14.53 17.27
N ASP A 2 -26.87 14.96 16.92
CA ASP A 2 -25.58 14.89 17.63
C ASP A 2 -24.74 16.11 17.25
N PHE A 3 -23.93 16.63 18.18
CA PHE A 3 -22.98 17.74 17.96
C PHE A 3 -22.02 17.49 16.76
N LEU A 4 -21.86 16.23 16.34
CA LEU A 4 -21.08 15.80 15.18
C LEU A 4 -21.70 16.22 13.83
N GLU A 5 -23.02 16.16 13.67
CA GLU A 5 -23.69 16.66 12.45
C GLU A 5 -23.53 18.18 12.30
N PHE A 6 -23.49 18.90 13.43
CA PHE A 6 -23.32 20.35 13.44
C PHE A 6 -21.90 20.78 13.02
N THR A 7 -20.87 20.02 13.42
CA THR A 7 -19.46 20.33 13.11
C THR A 7 -19.05 19.93 11.69
N LEU A 8 -19.59 18.83 11.15
CA LEU A 8 -19.42 18.43 9.74
C LEU A 8 -19.97 19.49 8.79
N SER A 9 -21.15 20.04 9.09
CA SER A 9 -21.75 21.17 8.37
C SER A 9 -20.84 22.41 8.38
N GLU A 10 -20.21 22.71 9.52
CA GLU A 10 -19.37 23.91 9.67
C GLU A 10 -18.03 23.78 8.94
N LEU A 11 -17.37 22.62 9.00
CA LEU A 11 -16.17 22.37 8.19
C LEU A 11 -16.49 22.42 6.69
N LEU A 12 -17.56 21.74 6.25
CA LEU A 12 -17.98 21.79 4.86
C LEU A 12 -18.25 23.25 4.43
N GLN A 13 -18.89 24.06 5.27
CA GLN A 13 -19.11 25.49 5.02
C GLN A 13 -17.80 26.32 5.00
N GLN A 14 -16.83 26.01 5.85
CA GLN A 14 -15.52 26.66 5.85
C GLN A 14 -14.71 26.28 4.61
N CYS A 15 -14.73 25.01 4.22
CA CYS A 15 -14.10 24.49 3.02
C CYS A 15 -14.79 25.01 1.75
N LEU A 16 -16.12 25.13 1.74
CA LEU A 16 -16.88 25.74 0.64
C LEU A 16 -16.40 27.17 0.32
N ARG A 17 -15.92 27.94 1.31
CA ARG A 17 -15.32 29.27 1.04
C ARG A 17 -14.03 29.19 0.23
N LEU A 18 -13.22 28.13 0.43
CA LEU A 18 -12.05 27.87 -0.38
C LEU A 18 -12.47 27.46 -1.79
N PHE A 19 -13.46 26.57 -1.93
CA PHE A 19 -13.85 25.98 -3.23
C PHE A 19 -14.70 26.87 -4.12
N THR A 20 -15.45 27.80 -3.53
CA THR A 20 -16.22 28.82 -4.28
C THR A 20 -15.31 29.87 -4.93
N ASN A 21 -14.03 29.91 -4.58
CA ASN A 21 -13.04 30.72 -5.27
C ASN A 21 -12.53 29.96 -6.52
N PRO A 22 -12.85 30.42 -7.75
CA PRO A 22 -12.44 29.72 -8.98
C PRO A 22 -10.91 29.70 -9.21
N ALA A 23 -10.14 30.49 -8.45
CA ALA A 23 -8.68 30.44 -8.47
C ALA A 23 -8.10 29.41 -7.49
N PHE A 24 -8.88 28.96 -6.51
CA PHE A 24 -8.42 27.95 -5.56
C PHE A 24 -8.28 26.60 -6.27
N GLY A 25 -7.24 25.83 -5.90
CA GLY A 25 -7.04 24.48 -6.40
C GLY A 25 -6.42 24.35 -7.80
N TYR A 26 -6.53 25.36 -8.69
CA TYR A 26 -6.09 25.22 -10.09
C TYR A 26 -4.59 24.88 -10.26
N ASN A 27 -3.75 25.42 -9.36
CA ASN A 27 -2.31 25.16 -9.32
C ASN A 27 -1.92 24.17 -8.22
N LEU A 28 -2.89 23.63 -7.47
CA LEU A 28 -2.62 22.68 -6.40
C LEU A 28 -2.14 21.36 -7.03
N THR A 29 -1.00 20.88 -6.56
CA THR A 29 -0.40 19.62 -7.03
C THR A 29 -0.35 18.55 -5.94
N GLU A 30 -0.57 18.92 -4.68
CA GLU A 30 -0.43 18.03 -3.54
C GLU A 30 -1.59 18.25 -2.58
N LEU A 31 -2.14 17.16 -2.08
CA LEU A 31 -3.22 17.13 -1.12
C LEU A 31 -2.83 16.14 -0.03
N ASP A 32 -2.65 16.63 1.20
CA ASP A 32 -2.22 15.81 2.32
C ASP A 32 -3.16 15.99 3.52
N PHE A 33 -3.67 14.88 4.04
CA PHE A 33 -4.50 14.80 5.24
C PHE A 33 -3.97 13.72 6.19
N TYR A 34 -3.84 14.07 7.47
CA TYR A 34 -3.32 13.18 8.50
C TYR A 34 -4.19 13.27 9.75
N LEU A 35 -4.56 12.12 10.33
CA LEU A 35 -5.16 12.01 11.67
C LEU A 35 -6.40 12.90 11.85
N SER A 36 -7.24 13.00 10.82
CA SER A 36 -8.38 13.92 10.81
C SER A 36 -9.69 13.20 10.51
N ASP A 37 -10.54 13.14 11.52
CA ASP A 37 -11.92 12.64 11.42
C ASP A 37 -12.86 13.64 10.75
N GLN A 38 -12.41 14.87 10.52
CA GLN A 38 -13.21 15.89 9.82
C GLN A 38 -13.18 15.69 8.30
N ILE A 39 -12.23 14.91 7.78
CA ILE A 39 -12.15 14.60 6.36
C ILE A 39 -13.11 13.45 6.05
N THR A 40 -14.09 13.75 5.19
CA THR A 40 -15.09 12.81 4.70
C THR A 40 -15.08 12.75 3.17
N ASP A 41 -15.87 11.84 2.61
CA ASP A 41 -16.02 11.69 1.16
C ASP A 41 -16.54 12.98 0.51
N GLU A 42 -17.47 13.69 1.14
CA GLU A 42 -18.01 14.95 0.63
C GLU A 42 -16.95 16.04 0.54
N VAL A 43 -16.04 16.10 1.53
CA VAL A 43 -14.93 17.06 1.53
C VAL A 43 -13.96 16.74 0.40
N LEU A 44 -13.62 15.46 0.21
CA LEU A 44 -12.74 15.02 -0.88
C LEU A 44 -13.35 15.25 -2.26
N ASP A 45 -14.65 15.01 -2.42
CA ASP A 45 -15.37 15.28 -3.67
C ASP A 45 -15.34 16.77 -4.04
N CYS A 46 -15.61 17.64 -3.06
CA CYS A 46 -15.52 19.08 -3.25
C CYS A 46 -14.10 19.50 -3.67
N LEU A 47 -13.06 18.97 -3.00
CA LEU A 47 -11.66 19.26 -3.31
C LEU A 47 -11.27 18.80 -4.71
N ALA A 48 -11.58 17.55 -5.05
CA ALA A 48 -11.23 16.95 -6.32
C ALA A 48 -11.77 17.74 -7.52
N SER A 49 -12.99 18.27 -7.40
CA SER A 49 -13.61 19.10 -8.43
C SER A 49 -12.84 20.41 -8.70
N ALA A 50 -12.11 20.93 -7.70
CA ALA A 50 -11.32 22.15 -7.79
C ALA A 50 -9.84 21.90 -8.12
N THR A 51 -9.35 20.65 -8.03
CA THR A 51 -7.92 20.32 -8.13
C THR A 51 -7.65 19.30 -9.25
N PRO A 52 -7.67 19.71 -10.54
CA PRO A 52 -7.57 18.77 -11.67
C PRO A 52 -6.14 18.30 -12.00
N LYS A 53 -5.13 18.71 -11.24
CA LYS A 53 -3.70 18.54 -11.58
C LYS A 53 -2.87 17.96 -10.43
N LEU A 54 -3.49 17.18 -9.55
CA LEU A 54 -2.77 16.56 -8.45
C LEU A 54 -1.69 15.60 -8.97
N ARG A 55 -0.57 15.63 -8.27
CA ARG A 55 0.61 14.78 -8.43
C ARG A 55 0.84 13.92 -7.18
N ARG A 56 0.39 14.38 -6.02
CA ARG A 56 0.44 13.64 -4.76
C ARG A 56 -0.91 13.73 -4.06
N ILE A 57 -1.40 12.59 -3.60
CA ILE A 57 -2.51 12.49 -2.66
C ILE A 57 -2.01 11.65 -1.49
N SER A 58 -2.05 12.22 -0.29
CA SER A 58 -1.77 11.52 0.97
C SER A 58 -2.95 11.64 1.92
N ILE A 59 -3.50 10.51 2.34
CA ILE A 59 -4.60 10.43 3.30
C ILE A 59 -4.23 9.34 4.31
N VAL A 60 -3.93 9.75 5.53
CA VAL A 60 -3.40 8.88 6.57
C VAL A 60 -4.27 8.98 7.81
N GLU A 61 -4.78 7.84 8.28
CA GLU A 61 -5.60 7.74 9.50
C GLU A 61 -6.84 8.65 9.52
N CYS A 62 -7.41 8.96 8.36
CA CYS A 62 -8.71 9.64 8.23
C CYS A 62 -9.84 8.61 8.19
N GLN A 63 -10.39 8.24 9.35
CA GLN A 63 -11.30 7.08 9.46
C GLN A 63 -12.69 7.30 8.87
N ASN A 64 -13.06 8.54 8.53
CA ASN A 64 -14.35 8.87 7.91
C ASN A 64 -14.29 8.95 6.37
N VAL A 65 -13.16 8.61 5.77
CA VAL A 65 -13.00 8.46 4.31
C VAL A 65 -13.32 7.03 3.91
N THR A 66 -14.13 6.84 2.88
CA THR A 66 -14.48 5.53 2.32
C THR A 66 -14.03 5.41 0.86
N ASP A 67 -14.41 4.31 0.20
CA ASP A 67 -14.15 4.09 -1.22
C ASP A 67 -14.63 5.27 -2.09
N LEU A 68 -15.76 5.88 -1.75
CA LEU A 68 -16.31 7.01 -2.50
C LEU A 68 -15.37 8.21 -2.48
N GLY A 69 -14.83 8.56 -1.32
CA GLY A 69 -13.88 9.67 -1.18
C GLY A 69 -12.58 9.43 -1.92
N ILE A 70 -12.06 8.20 -1.88
CA ILE A 70 -10.85 7.84 -2.65
C ILE A 70 -11.11 7.89 -4.14
N ILE A 71 -12.24 7.36 -4.61
CA ILE A 71 -12.63 7.42 -6.02
C ILE A 71 -12.75 8.88 -6.45
N SER A 72 -13.47 9.72 -5.71
CA SER A 72 -13.59 11.14 -6.01
C SER A 72 -12.23 11.85 -6.04
N ALA A 73 -11.37 11.60 -5.05
CA ALA A 73 -10.04 12.23 -4.98
C ALA A 73 -9.11 11.83 -6.14
N THR A 74 -9.24 10.60 -6.66
CA THR A 74 -8.30 10.05 -7.65
C THR A 74 -8.83 10.07 -9.08
N ILE A 75 -10.15 10.11 -9.27
CA ILE A 75 -10.76 10.05 -10.61
C ILE A 75 -10.31 11.24 -11.46
N GLY A 76 -9.82 10.95 -12.66
CA GLY A 76 -9.35 11.97 -13.60
C GLY A 76 -8.00 12.61 -13.26
N GLN A 77 -7.33 12.24 -12.16
CA GLN A 77 -6.00 12.75 -11.78
C GLN A 77 -4.89 12.13 -12.64
N ARG A 78 -4.86 12.46 -13.93
CA ARG A 78 -3.93 11.85 -14.91
C ARG A 78 -2.46 12.18 -14.66
N ASN A 79 -2.14 13.16 -13.83
CA ASN A 79 -0.78 13.55 -13.47
C ASN A 79 -0.30 12.97 -12.13
N LEU A 80 -1.10 12.10 -11.49
CA LEU A 80 -0.78 11.52 -10.18
C LEU A 80 0.51 10.70 -10.26
N ARG A 81 1.40 10.90 -9.29
CA ARG A 81 2.71 10.25 -9.17
C ARG A 81 2.88 9.50 -7.87
N MET A 82 2.23 9.97 -6.82
CA MET A 82 2.26 9.40 -5.48
C MET A 82 0.85 9.29 -4.93
N LEU A 83 0.48 8.10 -4.46
CA LEU A 83 -0.76 7.84 -3.74
C LEU A 83 -0.42 7.17 -2.41
N GLU A 84 -0.62 7.87 -1.30
CA GLU A 84 -0.41 7.36 0.05
C GLU A 84 -1.76 7.30 0.77
N LEU A 85 -2.26 6.09 1.02
CA LEU A 85 -3.51 5.80 1.70
C LEU A 85 -3.21 4.86 2.86
N ARG A 86 -2.87 5.40 4.02
CA ARG A 86 -2.36 4.58 5.14
C ARG A 86 -3.35 4.49 6.29
N ASN A 87 -3.45 3.31 6.88
CA ASN A 87 -4.31 3.03 8.03
C ASN A 87 -5.79 3.45 7.80
N LEU A 88 -6.26 3.44 6.54
CA LEU A 88 -7.66 3.68 6.21
C LEU A 88 -8.40 2.33 6.28
N ARG A 89 -9.01 2.05 7.44
CA ARG A 89 -9.62 0.73 7.72
C ARG A 89 -10.99 0.54 7.08
N THR A 90 -11.54 1.61 6.50
CA THR A 90 -12.84 1.70 5.86
C THR A 90 -12.80 1.46 4.35
N ILE A 91 -11.63 1.60 3.71
CA ILE A 91 -11.50 1.43 2.25
C ILE A 91 -11.33 -0.04 1.88
N THR A 92 -11.96 -0.44 0.78
CA THR A 92 -11.94 -1.79 0.23
C THR A 92 -11.32 -1.80 -1.18
N SER A 93 -11.29 -2.99 -1.80
CA SER A 93 -10.82 -3.18 -3.18
C SER A 93 -11.58 -2.35 -4.22
N GLU A 94 -12.81 -1.88 -3.92
CA GLU A 94 -13.60 -1.04 -4.82
C GLU A 94 -12.95 0.32 -5.09
N ALA A 95 -12.25 0.91 -4.11
CA ALA A 95 -11.60 2.22 -4.26
C ALA A 95 -10.60 2.28 -5.43
N PHE A 96 -9.99 1.15 -5.77
CA PHE A 96 -8.87 1.08 -6.71
C PHE A 96 -9.30 0.87 -8.18
N LYS A 97 -10.58 0.60 -8.44
CA LYS A 97 -11.11 0.36 -9.80
C LYS A 97 -10.93 1.53 -10.77
N TYR A 98 -10.77 2.75 -10.26
CA TYR A 98 -10.67 3.96 -11.09
C TYR A 98 -9.38 4.74 -10.87
N VAL A 99 -8.47 4.19 -10.06
CA VAL A 99 -7.15 4.78 -9.85
C VAL A 99 -6.31 4.48 -11.08
N SER A 100 -6.17 5.46 -11.97
CA SER A 100 -5.37 5.31 -13.18
C SER A 100 -4.60 6.59 -13.50
N SER A 101 -3.27 6.49 -13.43
CA SER A 101 -2.37 7.48 -13.99
C SER A 101 -1.15 6.81 -14.64
N PRO A 102 -0.78 7.22 -15.86
CA PRO A 102 0.43 6.71 -16.52
C PRO A 102 1.74 7.16 -15.84
N PHE A 103 1.66 8.00 -14.81
CA PHE A 103 2.81 8.51 -14.06
C PHE A 103 2.83 8.03 -12.60
N LEU A 104 1.87 7.20 -12.17
CA LEU A 104 1.81 6.72 -10.80
C LEU A 104 3.02 5.83 -10.53
N SER A 105 3.88 6.27 -9.62
CA SER A 105 5.21 5.69 -9.40
C SER A 105 5.40 5.19 -7.97
N GLY A 106 4.77 5.84 -6.99
CA GLY A 106 4.78 5.40 -5.60
C GLY A 106 3.35 5.20 -5.11
N VAL A 107 3.10 4.04 -4.50
CA VAL A 107 1.83 3.73 -3.85
C VAL A 107 2.09 3.13 -2.49
N ASP A 108 1.48 3.69 -1.45
CA ASP A 108 1.52 3.15 -0.10
C ASP A 108 0.10 2.91 0.40
N LEU A 109 -0.26 1.64 0.63
CA LEU A 109 -1.56 1.21 1.15
C LEU A 109 -1.44 0.59 2.54
N SER A 110 -0.33 0.85 3.24
CA SER A 110 0.01 0.17 4.48
C SER A 110 -1.10 0.35 5.54
N GLY A 111 -1.52 -0.75 6.16
CA GLY A 111 -2.55 -0.77 7.20
C GLY A 111 -4.00 -0.64 6.68
N CYS A 112 -4.23 -0.67 5.36
CA CYS A 112 -5.57 -0.82 4.80
C CYS A 112 -6.02 -2.28 4.89
N THR A 113 -6.57 -2.67 6.04
CA THR A 113 -6.82 -4.08 6.39
C THR A 113 -7.97 -4.73 5.61
N GLN A 114 -8.88 -3.95 5.00
CA GLN A 114 -9.99 -4.46 4.20
C GLN A 114 -9.64 -4.64 2.72
N LEU A 115 -8.42 -4.29 2.31
CA LEU A 115 -7.91 -4.49 0.96
C LEU A 115 -7.64 -5.97 0.68
N THR A 116 -8.12 -6.47 -0.46
CA THR A 116 -7.88 -7.84 -0.93
C THR A 116 -7.02 -7.84 -2.20
N SER A 117 -6.58 -9.02 -2.62
CA SER A 117 -5.81 -9.22 -3.86
C SER A 117 -6.51 -8.68 -5.11
N GLU A 118 -7.85 -8.63 -5.12
CA GLU A 118 -8.63 -8.03 -6.21
C GLU A 118 -8.34 -6.51 -6.36
N GLY A 119 -8.20 -5.80 -5.24
CA GLY A 119 -7.87 -4.37 -5.26
C GLY A 119 -6.46 -4.12 -5.77
N ILE A 120 -5.52 -4.99 -5.41
CA ILE A 120 -4.14 -4.97 -5.95
C ILE A 120 -4.16 -5.20 -7.45
N PHE A 121 -4.90 -6.20 -7.94
CA PHE A 121 -5.07 -6.43 -9.38
C PHE A 121 -5.56 -5.17 -10.10
N TYR A 122 -6.64 -4.54 -9.63
CA TYR A 122 -7.15 -3.31 -10.23
C TYR A 122 -6.10 -2.20 -10.28
N LEU A 123 -5.38 -2.00 -9.18
CA LEU A 123 -4.34 -0.98 -9.09
C LEU A 123 -3.19 -1.25 -10.08
N VAL A 124 -2.58 -2.43 -10.04
CA VAL A 124 -1.36 -2.71 -10.83
C VAL A 124 -1.65 -2.85 -12.33
N HIS A 125 -2.85 -3.31 -12.68
CA HIS A 125 -3.26 -3.44 -14.09
C HIS A 125 -3.43 -2.07 -14.77
N GLN A 126 -3.91 -1.07 -14.04
CA GLN A 126 -4.16 0.28 -14.57
C GLN A 126 -2.93 1.19 -14.50
N ASN A 127 -1.92 0.83 -13.70
CA ASN A 127 -0.77 1.67 -13.38
C ASN A 127 0.56 0.93 -13.58
N PRO A 128 0.94 0.58 -14.84
CA PRO A 128 2.15 -0.16 -15.14
C PRO A 128 3.47 0.58 -14.80
N SER A 129 3.37 1.86 -14.43
CA SER A 129 4.49 2.74 -14.08
C SER A 129 4.94 2.66 -12.62
N ILE A 130 4.24 1.90 -11.76
CA ILE A 130 4.56 1.79 -10.34
C ILE A 130 5.98 1.24 -10.15
N ARG A 131 6.74 1.89 -9.25
CA ARG A 131 8.12 1.57 -8.91
C ARG A 131 8.32 1.28 -7.42
N CYS A 132 7.51 1.90 -6.57
CA CYS A 132 7.53 1.69 -5.13
C CYS A 132 6.12 1.31 -4.68
N LEU A 133 5.98 0.15 -4.05
CA LEU A 133 4.71 -0.37 -3.56
C LEU A 133 4.86 -0.85 -2.11
N TYR A 134 4.07 -0.28 -1.22
CA TYR A 134 4.07 -0.58 0.21
C TYR A 134 2.71 -1.16 0.60
N LEU A 135 2.69 -2.40 1.08
CA LEU A 135 1.47 -3.16 1.43
C LEU A 135 1.54 -3.71 2.86
N ASN A 136 2.35 -3.08 3.71
CA ASN A 136 2.59 -3.53 5.08
C ASN A 136 1.27 -3.61 5.85
N HIS A 137 1.06 -4.69 6.59
CA HIS A 137 -0.15 -4.95 7.37
C HIS A 137 -1.48 -4.96 6.57
N CYS A 138 -1.45 -5.17 5.26
CA CYS A 138 -2.65 -5.45 4.47
C CYS A 138 -3.09 -6.91 4.66
N ARG A 139 -3.67 -7.20 5.83
CA ARG A 139 -3.86 -8.56 6.35
C ARG A 139 -4.73 -9.49 5.49
N ASN A 140 -5.54 -8.95 4.59
CA ASN A 140 -6.43 -9.73 3.71
C ASN A 140 -5.84 -10.00 2.33
N LEU A 141 -4.56 -9.67 2.10
CA LEU A 141 -3.84 -10.08 0.88
C LEU A 141 -3.39 -11.54 0.97
N ASP A 142 -3.47 -12.22 -0.15
CA ASP A 142 -3.00 -13.60 -0.34
C ASP A 142 -1.98 -13.67 -1.49
N ASP A 143 -1.55 -14.88 -1.84
CA ASP A 143 -0.59 -15.12 -2.92
C ASP A 143 -0.97 -14.47 -4.26
N GLN A 144 -2.27 -14.34 -4.56
CA GLN A 144 -2.75 -13.76 -5.81
C GLN A 144 -2.29 -12.31 -5.99
N ALA A 145 -2.24 -11.52 -4.91
CA ALA A 145 -1.78 -10.14 -4.96
C ALA A 145 -0.33 -10.06 -5.50
N LEU A 146 0.55 -10.93 -5.02
CA LEU A 146 1.96 -10.94 -5.39
C LEU A 146 2.16 -11.50 -6.81
N TYR A 147 1.34 -12.47 -7.24
CA TYR A 147 1.30 -12.90 -8.64
C TYR A 147 0.94 -11.75 -9.59
N ASP A 148 -0.09 -10.96 -9.25
CA ASP A 148 -0.54 -9.83 -10.04
C ASP A 148 0.51 -8.71 -10.09
N ILE A 149 1.16 -8.41 -8.94
CA ILE A 149 2.29 -7.47 -8.87
C ILE A 149 3.42 -7.93 -9.82
N ALA A 150 3.86 -9.18 -9.69
CA ALA A 150 4.92 -9.76 -10.51
C ALA A 150 4.58 -9.68 -12.01
N GLN A 151 3.34 -9.99 -12.38
CA GLN A 151 2.90 -10.05 -13.76
C GLN A 151 2.71 -8.66 -14.40
N CYS A 152 2.14 -7.70 -13.67
CA CYS A 152 1.74 -6.41 -14.23
C CYS A 152 2.84 -5.35 -14.13
N ILE A 153 3.59 -5.30 -13.03
CA ILE A 153 4.55 -4.23 -12.76
C ILE A 153 5.98 -4.70 -12.48
N GLY A 154 6.24 -6.01 -12.48
CA GLY A 154 7.53 -6.58 -12.10
C GLY A 154 8.74 -5.98 -12.81
N GLU A 155 8.65 -5.70 -14.12
CA GLU A 155 9.77 -5.11 -14.87
C GLU A 155 10.13 -3.67 -14.47
N ASN A 156 9.26 -2.99 -13.73
CA ASN A 156 9.44 -1.60 -13.28
C ASN A 156 9.58 -1.46 -11.76
N LEU A 157 9.32 -2.51 -10.98
CA LEU A 157 9.29 -2.45 -9.53
C LEU A 157 10.72 -2.39 -8.95
N HIS A 158 10.96 -1.45 -8.04
CA HIS A 158 12.26 -1.20 -7.38
C HIS A 158 12.19 -1.39 -5.87
N ILE A 159 11.05 -1.02 -5.25
CA ILE A 159 10.81 -1.14 -3.82
C ILE A 159 9.49 -1.89 -3.62
N LEU A 160 9.52 -2.95 -2.84
CA LEU A 160 8.35 -3.72 -2.45
C LEU A 160 8.40 -4.01 -0.95
N GLU A 161 7.39 -3.60 -0.21
CA GLU A 161 7.26 -3.92 1.22
C GLU A 161 5.96 -4.69 1.48
N LEU A 162 6.12 -5.85 2.12
CA LEU A 162 5.10 -6.88 2.31
C LEU A 162 5.07 -7.34 3.76
N ASP A 163 5.33 -6.43 4.70
CA ASP A 163 5.43 -6.79 6.11
C ASP A 163 4.07 -7.27 6.64
N PHE A 164 4.10 -8.33 7.45
CA PHE A 164 2.94 -8.87 8.16
C PHE A 164 1.74 -9.15 7.23
N LEU A 165 1.92 -10.12 6.33
CA LEU A 165 0.87 -10.66 5.45
C LEU A 165 0.53 -12.10 5.88
N PRO A 166 -0.35 -12.29 6.89
CA PRO A 166 -0.58 -13.60 7.52
C PRO A 166 -1.40 -14.59 6.67
N ASN A 167 -1.97 -14.18 5.54
CA ASN A 167 -2.85 -15.02 4.72
C ASN A 167 -2.14 -15.63 3.50
N MET A 168 -0.81 -15.63 3.49
CA MET A 168 0.00 -16.28 2.45
C MET A 168 -0.08 -17.80 2.61
N THR A 169 -0.51 -18.50 1.57
CA THR A 169 -0.66 -19.97 1.58
C THR A 169 0.59 -20.67 1.05
N ASP A 170 1.27 -20.09 0.04
CA ASP A 170 2.51 -20.63 -0.52
C ASP A 170 3.57 -19.52 -0.72
N PRO A 171 4.07 -18.93 0.39
CA PRO A 171 5.04 -17.84 0.32
C PRO A 171 6.31 -18.22 -0.45
N ALA A 172 6.74 -19.48 -0.44
CA ALA A 172 7.94 -19.93 -1.15
C ALA A 172 7.78 -19.79 -2.66
N ARG A 173 6.68 -20.32 -3.22
CA ARG A 173 6.41 -20.21 -4.66
C ARG A 173 6.19 -18.77 -5.10
N THR A 174 5.52 -17.99 -4.26
CA THR A 174 5.23 -16.59 -4.56
C THR A 174 6.50 -15.73 -4.58
N LEU A 175 7.42 -15.93 -3.63
CA LEU A 175 8.74 -15.29 -3.65
C LEU A 175 9.61 -15.72 -4.84
N HIS A 176 9.53 -16.99 -5.24
CA HIS A 176 10.19 -17.48 -6.45
C HIS A 176 9.69 -16.74 -7.71
N GLN A 177 8.38 -16.55 -7.84
CA GLN A 177 7.79 -15.80 -8.95
C GLN A 177 8.23 -14.33 -8.96
N LEU A 178 8.22 -13.67 -7.79
CA LEU A 178 8.71 -12.29 -7.67
C LEU A 178 10.17 -12.19 -8.11
N SER A 179 11.01 -13.13 -7.66
CA SER A 179 12.43 -13.19 -8.03
C SER A 179 12.65 -13.29 -9.54
N GLN A 180 11.82 -14.07 -10.24
CA GLN A 180 11.91 -14.25 -11.70
C GLN A 180 11.38 -13.06 -12.51
N ARG A 181 10.32 -12.41 -12.02
CA ARG A 181 9.58 -11.39 -12.79
C ARG A 181 9.95 -9.96 -12.42
N CYS A 182 10.66 -9.76 -11.31
CA CYS A 182 10.97 -8.44 -10.79
C CYS A 182 12.49 -8.18 -10.73
N PRO A 183 13.20 -8.14 -11.88
CA PRO A 183 14.67 -8.09 -11.92
C PRO A 183 15.27 -6.77 -11.39
N LYS A 184 14.44 -5.73 -11.23
CA LYS A 184 14.85 -4.38 -10.79
C LYS A 184 14.57 -4.12 -9.30
N ILE A 185 13.98 -5.06 -8.56
CA ILE A 185 13.80 -4.88 -7.12
C ILE A 185 15.17 -4.71 -6.48
N SER A 186 15.32 -3.61 -5.75
CA SER A 186 16.52 -3.21 -5.03
C SER A 186 16.31 -3.18 -3.52
N GLN A 187 15.07 -3.00 -3.08
CA GLN A 187 14.65 -3.03 -1.68
C GLN A 187 13.42 -3.94 -1.54
N LEU A 188 13.52 -4.90 -0.62
CA LEU A 188 12.44 -5.81 -0.26
C LEU A 188 12.28 -5.88 1.25
N SER A 189 11.05 -5.71 1.75
CA SER A 189 10.72 -5.89 3.17
C SER A 189 9.74 -7.04 3.32
N LEU A 190 10.08 -8.00 4.20
CA LEU A 190 9.30 -9.20 4.51
C LEU A 190 9.27 -9.40 6.05
N CYS A 191 9.06 -8.32 6.80
CA CYS A 191 9.03 -8.43 8.26
C CYS A 191 7.81 -9.23 8.73
N ASN A 192 7.99 -10.18 9.65
CA ASN A 192 6.92 -11.10 10.11
C ASN A 192 6.12 -11.69 8.94
N PHE A 193 6.80 -12.14 7.89
CA PHE A 193 6.17 -12.65 6.66
C PHE A 193 6.09 -14.18 6.64
N PHE A 194 7.06 -14.85 7.24
CA PHE A 194 7.12 -16.32 7.27
C PHE A 194 6.39 -16.87 8.49
N ASP A 195 5.66 -17.97 8.29
CA ASP A 195 4.93 -18.64 9.37
C ASP A 195 5.87 -19.12 10.48
N SER A 196 5.40 -19.02 11.72
CA SER A 196 6.08 -19.55 12.89
C SER A 196 5.86 -21.06 12.97
N THR A 197 6.73 -21.85 12.33
CA THR A 197 6.74 -23.31 12.49
C THR A 197 7.31 -23.71 13.86
N GLU A 198 6.70 -23.26 14.96
CA GLU A 198 7.05 -23.74 16.30
C GLU A 198 6.35 -25.07 16.65
N SER A 199 5.39 -25.53 15.84
CA SER A 199 4.41 -26.56 16.26
C SER A 199 4.42 -27.89 15.50
N ALA A 200 5.34 -28.11 14.55
CA ALA A 200 5.37 -29.36 13.81
C ALA A 200 6.72 -30.06 13.97
N GLU A 201 6.79 -30.99 14.92
CA GLU A 201 7.92 -31.91 15.11
C GLU A 201 8.19 -32.80 13.87
N ASP A 202 7.30 -32.75 12.85
CA ASP A 202 7.32 -33.58 11.64
C ASP A 202 7.14 -32.80 10.31
N GLU A 203 7.05 -31.47 10.28
CA GLU A 203 6.95 -30.71 9.01
C GLU A 203 8.31 -30.21 8.53
N GLU A 204 8.61 -30.50 7.27
CA GLU A 204 9.82 -30.03 6.57
C GLU A 204 9.78 -28.49 6.54
N ILE A 205 10.80 -27.86 7.14
CA ILE A 205 10.90 -26.38 7.15
C ILE A 205 10.96 -25.92 5.70
N PRO A 206 10.03 -25.06 5.25
CA PRO A 206 10.00 -24.60 3.87
C PRO A 206 11.29 -23.86 3.52
N GLU A 207 11.96 -24.29 2.45
CA GLU A 207 13.16 -23.66 1.94
C GLU A 207 12.79 -22.42 1.12
N TYR A 208 12.79 -21.25 1.76
CA TYR A 208 12.55 -19.99 1.06
C TYR A 208 13.80 -19.55 0.31
N ARG A 209 13.63 -19.07 -0.92
CA ARG A 209 14.71 -18.49 -1.71
C ARG A 209 14.24 -17.21 -2.39
N ILE A 210 15.07 -16.18 -2.29
CA ILE A 210 14.91 -14.93 -3.02
C ILE A 210 16.09 -14.84 -3.99
N GLU A 211 15.78 -14.61 -5.27
CA GLU A 211 16.77 -14.37 -6.29
C GLU A 211 16.58 -12.96 -6.85
N GLY A 212 17.65 -12.37 -7.38
CA GLY A 212 17.60 -11.03 -7.94
C GLY A 212 19.00 -10.47 -8.09
N GLN A 213 19.27 -9.87 -9.24
CA GLN A 213 20.60 -9.30 -9.51
C GLN A 213 20.74 -7.88 -8.95
N SER A 214 19.61 -7.19 -8.73
CA SER A 214 19.57 -5.79 -8.28
C SER A 214 19.26 -5.64 -6.79
N LEU A 215 18.92 -6.73 -6.09
CA LEU A 215 18.48 -6.70 -4.70
C LEU A 215 19.66 -6.31 -3.79
N ASP A 216 19.59 -5.13 -3.18
CA ASP A 216 20.68 -4.50 -2.40
C ASP A 216 20.34 -4.43 -0.90
N TYR A 217 19.06 -4.18 -0.57
CA TYR A 217 18.53 -4.07 0.79
C TYR A 217 17.42 -5.10 1.03
N VAL A 218 17.48 -5.81 2.16
CA VAL A 218 16.42 -6.71 2.62
C VAL A 218 16.12 -6.46 4.11
N ASP A 219 14.85 -6.28 4.47
CA ASP A 219 14.39 -6.24 5.86
C ASP A 219 13.61 -7.52 6.17
N LEU A 220 14.10 -8.30 7.14
CA LEU A 220 13.50 -9.56 7.60
C LEU A 220 13.21 -9.53 9.09
N CYS A 221 13.02 -8.34 9.68
CA CYS A 221 12.74 -8.22 11.12
C CYS A 221 11.50 -9.02 11.54
N GLY A 222 11.57 -9.64 12.72
CA GLY A 222 10.45 -10.38 13.30
C GLY A 222 10.24 -11.79 12.76
N ASN A 223 11.05 -12.24 11.79
CA ASN A 223 11.05 -13.64 11.38
C ASN A 223 11.97 -14.49 12.28
N TYR A 224 11.64 -15.77 12.40
CA TYR A 224 12.52 -16.75 13.04
C TYR A 224 13.77 -16.99 12.18
N PHE A 225 14.92 -17.20 12.82
CA PHE A 225 16.16 -17.50 12.08
C PHE A 225 16.07 -18.77 11.24
N THR A 226 15.24 -19.73 11.65
CA THR A 226 15.01 -21.00 10.95
C THR A 226 14.21 -20.85 9.67
N THR A 227 13.44 -19.77 9.52
CA THR A 227 12.58 -19.53 8.35
C THR A 227 13.16 -18.47 7.41
N LEU A 228 14.37 -17.98 7.66
CA LEU A 228 14.98 -16.98 6.79
C LEU A 228 15.30 -17.57 5.41
N PRO A 229 15.03 -16.83 4.33
CA PRO A 229 15.30 -17.27 2.97
C PRO A 229 16.80 -17.27 2.66
N GLU A 230 17.17 -18.11 1.70
CA GLU A 230 18.42 -17.92 0.95
C GLU A 230 18.35 -16.59 0.17
N LEU A 231 19.40 -15.79 0.30
CA LEU A 231 19.51 -14.47 -0.32
C LEU A 231 20.58 -14.44 -1.43
N PRO A 232 20.40 -13.61 -2.48
CA PRO A 232 21.37 -13.52 -3.56
C PRO A 232 22.62 -12.75 -3.11
N GLN A 233 23.75 -13.00 -3.78
CA GLN A 233 25.03 -12.35 -3.48
C GLN A 233 25.03 -10.82 -3.68
N SER A 234 24.01 -10.27 -4.34
CA SER A 234 23.86 -8.83 -4.55
C SER A 234 23.51 -8.05 -3.28
N VAL A 235 22.94 -8.71 -2.26
CA VAL A 235 22.48 -8.06 -1.03
C VAL A 235 23.68 -7.47 -0.27
N ARG A 236 23.60 -6.17 0.04
CA ARG A 236 24.63 -5.43 0.79
C ARG A 236 24.17 -5.03 2.18
N THR A 237 22.86 -4.84 2.36
CA THR A 237 22.28 -4.44 3.63
C THR A 237 21.17 -5.42 4.00
N ILE A 238 21.26 -5.99 5.20
CA ILE A 238 20.21 -6.82 5.77
C ILE A 238 19.84 -6.28 7.15
N ARG A 239 18.55 -6.16 7.42
CA ARG A 239 18.04 -5.84 8.76
C ARG A 239 17.37 -7.08 9.33
N LEU A 240 17.78 -7.44 10.54
CA LEU A 240 17.31 -8.62 11.27
C LEU A 240 16.96 -8.22 12.70
N SER A 241 15.86 -8.75 13.21
CA SER A 241 15.53 -8.79 14.63
C SER A 241 14.76 -10.08 14.89
N VAL A 242 15.01 -10.73 16.03
CA VAL A 242 14.35 -11.99 16.38
C VAL A 242 13.02 -11.67 17.06
N SER A 243 11.97 -12.38 16.68
CA SER A 243 10.78 -12.55 17.52
C SER A 243 11.17 -13.40 18.74
N GLY A 244 11.58 -12.75 19.83
CA GLY A 244 11.46 -13.38 21.15
C GLY A 244 10.01 -13.25 21.57
N SER A 245 9.39 -14.36 22.00
CA SER A 245 8.07 -14.49 22.63
C SER A 245 7.30 -13.18 22.88
N GLU A 246 6.09 -13.13 22.32
CA GLU A 246 4.95 -12.23 22.56
C GLU A 246 5.08 -11.11 23.62
N ASP A 247 4.50 -9.95 23.27
CA ASP A 247 4.19 -8.78 24.10
C ASP A 247 5.30 -7.74 24.34
N VAL A 248 5.29 -6.69 23.50
CA VAL A 248 5.61 -5.34 23.95
C VAL A 248 4.60 -4.35 23.37
N ASN A 249 3.52 -4.13 24.15
CA ASN A 249 2.56 -3.01 24.19
C ASN A 249 2.28 -2.17 22.94
#